data_AF-A0A940WU32-F1
#
_entry.id   AF-A0A940WU32-F1
#
_cell.length_a   1.000
_cell.length_b   1.000
_cell.length_c   1.000
_cell.angle_alpha   90.00
_cell.angle_beta   90.00
_cell.angle_gamma   90.00
#
_symmetry.space_group_name_H-M   'P 1'
#
loop_
_entity.id
_entity.type
_entity.pdbx_description
1 polymer ?
#
loop_
_entity_poly.entity_id
_entity_poly.type
_entity_poly.pdbx_seq_one_letter_code
_entity_poly.pdbx_strand_id
1 'polypeptide(L)'
;MSEYKHDYKHDHKHDHKKCKGIEDILRKLPPNSAVAGVYVNGGLVPLAAFSNLCDCLAYFIDEAGQVYVINVDSIDLIAFGEADVD
;
A
#
# COMPACT_ATOMS: atom_id res chain seq x y z
N MET A 1 18.45 38.59 21.83
CA MET A 1 17.47 37.50 22.03
C MET A 1 17.89 36.37 21.11
N SER A 2 18.47 35.31 21.67
CA SER A 2 18.95 34.15 20.92
C SER A 2 17.91 33.05 21.07
N GLU A 3 17.13 32.82 20.02
CA GLU A 3 16.07 31.81 20.00
C GLU A 3 16.71 30.43 19.79
N TYR A 4 16.55 29.56 20.77
CA TYR A 4 17.04 28.18 20.74
C TYR A 4 15.96 27.25 20.16
N LYS A 5 16.35 26.58 19.06
CA LYS A 5 16.11 25.18 18.68
C LYS A 5 14.70 24.58 18.83
N HIS A 6 14.21 23.98 17.75
CA HIS A 6 14.08 22.52 17.70
C HIS A 6 14.06 22.03 16.25
N ASP A 7 15.19 21.51 15.76
CA ASP A 7 15.22 20.60 14.63
C ASP A 7 14.41 19.35 15.01
N TYR A 8 13.20 19.22 14.45
CA TYR A 8 12.45 17.96 14.52
C TYR A 8 13.16 16.92 13.65
N LYS A 9 14.16 16.24 14.24
CA LYS A 9 14.56 14.92 13.77
C LYS A 9 13.40 13.98 14.06
N HIS A 10 12.59 13.69 13.04
CA HIS A 10 11.64 12.59 13.09
C HIS A 10 12.43 11.29 12.93
N ASP A 11 13.07 10.86 14.01
CA ASP A 11 13.61 9.52 14.17
C ASP A 11 12.43 8.53 14.11
N HIS A 12 12.12 8.01 12.92
CA HIS A 12 11.27 6.83 12.75
C HIS A 12 12.00 5.59 13.29
N LYS A 13 12.26 5.56 14.61
CA LYS A 13 12.43 4.30 15.33
C LYS A 13 11.05 3.67 15.46
N HIS A 14 10.59 3.03 14.39
CA HIS A 14 9.46 2.13 14.49
C HIS A 14 9.92 0.86 15.21
N ASP A 15 9.60 0.85 16.50
CA ASP A 15 9.42 -0.32 17.34
C ASP A 15 8.93 -1.50 16.50
N HIS A 16 9.70 -2.60 16.52
CA HIS A 16 9.44 -3.89 15.84
C HIS A 16 8.21 -4.61 16.42
N LYS A 17 7.09 -3.90 16.55
CA LYS A 17 5.82 -4.43 17.01
C LYS A 17 5.09 -5.03 15.81
N LYS A 18 5.68 -6.08 15.22
CA LYS A 18 5.10 -7.00 14.24
C LYS A 18 3.90 -6.38 13.50
N CYS A 19 4.16 -5.38 12.67
CA CYS A 19 3.12 -4.66 11.93
C CYS A 19 2.44 -5.64 10.96
N LYS A 20 1.39 -6.30 11.44
CA LYS A 20 0.33 -6.91 10.65
C LYS A 20 -0.45 -5.80 9.93
N GLY A 21 0.22 -5.01 9.11
CA GLY A 21 -0.33 -3.80 8.49
C GLY A 21 -1.08 -4.15 7.21
N ILE A 22 -0.38 -4.07 6.08
CA ILE A 22 -0.95 -4.25 4.74
C ILE A 22 -1.25 -5.71 4.44
N GLU A 23 -0.38 -6.64 4.85
CA GLU A 23 -0.62 -8.07 4.67
C GLU A 23 -1.93 -8.52 5.33
N ASP A 24 -2.23 -8.03 6.53
CA ASP A 24 -3.45 -8.42 7.27
C ASP A 24 -4.71 -7.86 6.59
N ILE A 25 -4.62 -6.67 5.98
CA ILE A 25 -5.69 -6.09 5.16
C ILE A 25 -5.91 -6.96 3.92
N LEU A 26 -4.84 -7.30 3.18
CA LEU A 26 -4.91 -8.13 1.98
C LEU A 26 -5.45 -9.54 2.26
N ARG A 27 -5.12 -10.13 3.42
CA ARG A 27 -5.67 -11.42 3.85
C ARG A 27 -7.17 -11.37 4.15
N LYS A 28 -7.70 -10.20 4.53
CA LYS A 28 -9.11 -10.00 4.87
C LYS A 28 -9.95 -9.53 3.68
N LEU A 29 -9.31 -9.01 2.65
CA LEU A 29 -9.99 -8.58 1.44
C LEU A 29 -10.55 -9.79 0.69
N PRO A 30 -11.85 -9.80 0.37
CA PRO A 30 -12.38 -10.82 -0.51
C PRO A 30 -11.72 -10.74 -1.90
N PRO A 31 -11.59 -11.88 -2.60
CA PRO A 31 -11.11 -11.87 -3.97
C PRO A 31 -12.03 -11.02 -4.85
N ASN A 32 -11.44 -10.35 -5.84
CA ASN A 32 -12.07 -9.36 -6.72
C ASN A 32 -12.62 -8.12 -6.00
N SER A 33 -12.10 -7.77 -4.83
CA SER A 33 -12.41 -6.48 -4.20
C SER A 33 -11.94 -5.33 -5.10
N ALA A 34 -12.83 -4.40 -5.40
CA ALA A 34 -12.48 -3.20 -6.15
C ALA A 34 -11.45 -2.37 -5.38
N VAL A 35 -10.39 -1.97 -6.09
CA VAL A 35 -9.36 -1.05 -5.60
C VAL A 35 -9.20 0.07 -6.62
N ALA A 36 -8.71 1.22 -6.18
CA ALA A 36 -8.30 2.31 -7.06
C ALA A 36 -6.86 2.11 -7.56
N GLY A 37 -6.04 1.45 -6.73
CA GLY A 37 -4.62 1.27 -6.98
C GLY A 37 -3.86 1.00 -5.69
N VAL A 38 -2.56 0.77 -5.85
CA VAL A 38 -1.63 0.64 -4.72
C VAL A 38 -0.47 1.59 -4.89
N TYR A 39 0.02 2.14 -3.79
CA TYR A 39 1.24 2.95 -3.80
C TYR A 39 2.44 2.06 -3.54
N VAL A 40 3.44 2.15 -4.42
CA VAL A 40 4.69 1.38 -4.35
C VAL A 40 5.85 2.36 -4.51
N ASN A 41 6.71 2.45 -3.50
CA ASN A 41 7.78 3.44 -3.40
C ASN A 41 7.27 4.88 -3.59
N GLY A 42 6.08 5.19 -3.06
CA GLY A 42 5.42 6.49 -3.20
C GLY A 42 4.79 6.79 -4.58
N GLY A 43 4.89 5.87 -5.54
CA GLY A 43 4.21 5.99 -6.84
C GLY A 43 2.90 5.22 -6.88
N LEU A 44 1.83 5.83 -7.40
CA LEU A 44 0.55 5.15 -7.61
C LEU A 44 0.64 4.19 -8.79
N VAL A 45 0.30 2.92 -8.55
CA VAL A 45 0.04 1.91 -9.57
C VAL A 45 -1.47 1.75 -9.67
N PRO A 46 -2.12 2.27 -10.74
CA PRO A 46 -3.57 2.16 -10.91
C PRO A 46 -3.95 0.70 -11.17
N LEU A 47 -4.94 0.21 -10.44
CA LEU A 47 -5.43 -1.16 -10.49
C LEU A 47 -6.94 -1.14 -10.29
N ALA A 48 -7.64 -2.12 -10.84
CA ALA A 48 -9.09 -2.22 -10.76
C ALA A 48 -9.56 -3.13 -9.61
N ALA A 49 -8.86 -4.25 -9.38
CA ALA A 49 -9.28 -5.22 -8.37
C ALA A 49 -8.11 -5.97 -7.70
N PHE A 50 -8.28 -6.29 -6.43
CA PHE A 50 -7.46 -7.28 -5.74
C PHE A 50 -7.94 -8.69 -6.10
N SER A 51 -7.04 -9.56 -6.54
CA SER A 51 -7.36 -10.93 -6.92
C SER A 51 -7.10 -11.92 -5.79
N ASN A 52 -5.86 -11.96 -5.29
CA ASN A 52 -5.46 -12.93 -4.28
C ASN A 52 -4.18 -12.50 -3.55
N LEU A 53 -3.87 -13.14 -2.42
CA LEU A 53 -2.60 -13.04 -1.72
C LEU A 53 -2.01 -14.45 -1.55
N CYS A 54 -0.77 -14.64 -2.00
CA CYS A 54 -0.02 -15.88 -1.80
C CYS A 54 1.35 -15.55 -1.21
N ASP A 55 1.65 -16.10 -0.02
CA ASP A 55 2.86 -15.78 0.74
C ASP A 55 3.04 -14.26 0.94
N CYS A 56 4.07 -13.68 0.34
CA CYS A 56 4.38 -12.25 0.36
C CYS A 56 4.03 -11.53 -0.95
N LEU A 57 3.26 -12.17 -1.84
CA LEU A 57 2.90 -11.64 -3.15
C LEU A 57 1.40 -11.38 -3.24
N ALA A 58 1.05 -10.14 -3.55
CA ALA A 58 -0.31 -9.69 -3.78
C ALA A 58 -0.57 -9.61 -5.29
N TYR A 59 -1.70 -10.18 -5.71
CA TYR A 59 -2.14 -10.25 -7.08
C TYR A 59 -3.25 -9.25 -7.28
N PHE A 60 -3.07 -8.36 -8.23
CA PHE A 60 -4.05 -7.35 -8.62
C PHE A 60 -4.35 -7.45 -10.10
N ILE A 61 -5.47 -6.88 -10.51
CA ILE A 61 -5.95 -6.86 -11.89
C ILE A 61 -6.17 -5.39 -12.26
N ASP A 62 -5.67 -4.96 -13.42
CA ASP A 62 -5.97 -3.61 -13.94
C ASP A 62 -7.25 -3.60 -14.81
N GLU A 63 -7.62 -2.43 -15.31
CA GLU A 63 -8.82 -2.26 -16.16
C GLU A 63 -8.74 -3.04 -17.48
N ALA A 64 -7.54 -3.29 -18.01
CA ALA A 64 -7.33 -4.13 -19.19
C ALA A 64 -7.36 -5.63 -18.88
N GLY A 65 -7.54 -6.03 -17.61
CA GLY A 65 -7.57 -7.42 -17.18
C GLY A 65 -6.20 -8.08 -17.07
N GLN A 66 -5.11 -7.31 -17.04
CA GLN A 66 -3.76 -7.81 -16.84
C GLN A 66 -3.51 -8.03 -15.34
N VAL A 67 -2.73 -9.07 -15.02
CA VAL A 67 -2.41 -9.42 -13.64
C VAL A 67 -1.08 -8.80 -13.23
N TYR A 68 -1.11 -8.03 -12.15
CA TYR A 68 0.06 -7.44 -11.51
C TYR A 68 0.40 -8.22 -10.25
N VAL A 69 1.67 -8.57 -10.10
CA VAL A 69 2.19 -9.29 -8.93
C VAL A 69 3.14 -8.37 -8.19
N ILE A 70 2.76 -7.98 -6.98
CA ILE A 70 3.47 -6.96 -6.19
C ILE A 70 3.86 -7.57 -4.84
N ASN A 71 5.13 -7.37 -4.45
CA ASN A 71 5.60 -7.78 -3.14
C ASN A 71 4.93 -6.91 -2.08
N VAL A 72 4.30 -7.53 -1.08
CA VAL A 72 3.57 -6.85 0.00
C VAL A 72 4.48 -5.89 0.76
N ASP A 73 5.76 -6.24 0.92
CA ASP A 73 6.74 -5.39 1.64
C ASP A 73 7.04 -4.08 0.90
N SER A 74 6.77 -4.03 -0.41
CA SER A 74 6.95 -2.84 -1.26
C SER A 74 5.69 -1.97 -1.35
N ILE A 75 4.56 -2.42 -0.80
CA ILE A 75 3.32 -1.65 -0.83
C ILE A 75 3.34 -0.67 0.34
N ASP A 76 3.21 0.62 0.05
CA ASP A 76 3.10 1.67 1.05
C ASP A 76 1.64 1.83 1.50
N LEU A 77 0.70 1.81 0.55
CA LEU A 77 -0.72 2.08 0.76
C LEU A 77 -1.60 1.33 -0.27
N ILE A 78 -2.83 1.03 0.11
CA ILE A 78 -3.88 0.54 -0.79
C ILE A 78 -4.98 1.60 -0.86
N ALA A 79 -5.29 2.07 -2.06
CA ALA A 79 -6.38 3.00 -2.29
C ALA A 79 -7.65 2.24 -2.70
N PHE A 80 -8.78 2.60 -2.09
CA PHE A 80 -10.11 2.07 -2.39
C PHE A 80 -11.00 3.22 -2.87
N GLY A 81 -11.95 2.91 -3.74
CA GLY A 81 -12.85 3.90 -4.35
C GLY A 81 -12.47 4.23 -5.78
N GLU A 82 -13.03 5.31 -6.33
CA GLU A 82 -12.61 5.84 -7.63
C GLU A 82 -11.22 6.45 -7.46
N ALA A 83 -10.27 6.06 -8.31
CA ALA A 83 -9.01 6.79 -8.43
C ALA A 83 -9.36 8.18 -8.95
N ASP A 84 -9.27 9.20 -8.09
CA ASP A 84 -9.38 10.60 -8.52
C ASP A 84 -8.13 10.89 -9.36
N VAL A 85 -8.27 10.67 -10.68
CA VAL A 85 -7.25 10.96 -11.68
C VAL A 85 -7.45 12.40 -12.13
N ASP A 86 -6.97 13.35 -11.33
CA ASP A 86 -6.83 14.76 -11.75
C ASP A 86 -5.64 14.91 -12.73
#